data_AF-A0A7W1R573-F1
#
_entry.id   AF-A0A7W1R573-F1
#
_cell.length_a   1.000
_cell.length_b   1.000
_cell.length_c   1.000
_cell.angle_alpha   90.00
_cell.angle_beta   90.00
_cell.angle_gamma   90.00
#
_symmetry.space_group_name_H-M   'P 1'
#
loop_
_entity.id
_entity.type
_entity.pdbx_description
1 polymer ?
#
loop_
_entity_poly.entity_id
_entity_poly.type
_entity_poly.pdbx_seq_one_letter_code
_entity_poly.pdbx_strand_id
1 'polypeptide(L)' 'MAGAVLIVVALLLFPVLFLMSGALAAGIFGESLARDGAKRYEGSELLELDD' A
#
# COMPACT_ATOMS: atom_id res chain seq x y z
N MET A 1 11.28 -2.75 -35.06
CA MET A 1 12.15 -2.82 -33.86
C MET A 1 11.51 -2.25 -32.60
N ALA A 2 10.80 -1.12 -32.66
CA ALA A 2 10.18 -0.49 -31.47
C ALA A 2 9.29 -1.44 -30.63
N GLY A 3 8.47 -2.28 -31.27
CA GLY A 3 7.63 -3.25 -30.56
C GLY A 3 8.42 -4.25 -29.70
N ALA A 4 9.54 -4.77 -30.21
CA ALA A 4 10.40 -5.69 -29.45
C ALA A 4 11.04 -4.99 -28.24
N VAL A 5 11.44 -3.73 -28.39
CA VAL A 5 12.00 -2.92 -27.29
C VAL A 5 10.96 -2.72 -26.18
N LEU A 6 9.71 -2.41 -26.53
CA LEU A 6 8.64 -2.24 -25.56
C LEU A 6 8.35 -3.53 -24.78
N ILE A 7 8.38 -4.69 -25.45
CA ILE A 7 8.17 -5.99 -24.81
C ILE A 7 9.28 -6.27 -23.78
N VAL A 8 10.54 -6.01 -24.12
CA VAL A 8 11.67 -6.21 -23.20
C VAL A 8 11.54 -5.28 -21.99
N VAL A 9 11.22 -4.00 -22.21
CA VAL A 9 11.01 -3.04 -21.12
C VAL A 9 9.87 -3.48 -20.20
N ALA A 10 8.75 -3.93 -20.76
CA ALA A 10 7.62 -4.42 -19.98
C ALA A 10 7.99 -5.65 -19.15
N LEU A 11 8.70 -6.63 -19.72
CA LEU A 11 9.13 -7.84 -19.02
C LEU A 11 10.06 -7.55 -17.83
N LEU A 12 10.90 -6.52 -17.95
CA LEU A 12 11.81 -6.13 -16.87
C LEU A 12 11.11 -5.33 -15.78
N LEU A 13 10.23 -4.39 -16.15
CA LEU A 13 9.58 -3.49 -15.20
C LEU A 13 8.39 -4.13 -14.48
N PHE A 14 7.60 -4.94 -15.19
CA PHE A 14 6.37 -5.52 -14.65
C PHE A 14 6.56 -6.28 -13.33
N PRO A 15 7.51 -7.22 -13.16
CA PRO A 15 7.66 -7.94 -11.91
C PRO A 15 8.05 -7.02 -10.75
N VAL A 16 8.91 -6.03 -11.00
CA VAL A 16 9.35 -5.08 -9.96
C VAL A 16 8.19 -4.20 -9.52
N LEU A 17 7.47 -3.62 -10.48
CA LEU A 17 6.30 -2.77 -10.20
C LEU A 17 5.18 -3.55 -9.51
N PHE A 18 4.94 -4.79 -9.94
CA PHE A 18 3.94 -5.66 -9.34
C PHE A 18 4.28 -5.98 -7.88
N LEU A 19 5.52 -6.36 -7.58
CA LEU A 19 5.94 -6.64 -6.21
C LEU A 19 5.92 -5.38 -5.33
N MET A 20 6.34 -4.23 -5.86
CA MET A 20 6.31 -2.95 -5.13
C MET A 20 4.90 -2.41 -4.91
N SER A 21 3.92 -2.79 -5.74
CA SER A 21 2.53 -2.39 -5.55
C SER A 21 1.95 -2.84 -4.19
N GLY A 22 2.50 -3.91 -3.60
CA GLY A 22 2.11 -4.39 -2.27
C GLY A 22 2.42 -3.38 -1.16
N ALA A 23 3.51 -2.62 -1.26
CA ALA A 23 3.85 -1.58 -0.28
C ALA A 23 2.83 -0.43 -0.33
N LEU A 24 2.44 0.00 -1.53
CA LEU A 24 1.40 1.00 -1.72
C LEU A 24 0.05 0.51 -1.17
N ALA A 25 -0.33 -0.73 -1.49
CA ALA A 25 -1.55 -1.34 -0.97
C ALA A 25 -1.54 -1.40 0.56
N ALA A 26 -0.44 -1.86 1.17
CA ALA A 26 -0.29 -1.93 2.61
C ALA A 26 -0.40 -0.55 3.27
N GLY A 27 0.21 0.49 2.70
CA GLY A 27 0.08 1.85 3.19
C GLY A 27 -1.36 2.37 3.15
N ILE A 28 -2.06 2.16 2.03
CA ILE A 28 -3.46 2.55 1.89
C ILE A 28 -4.36 1.81 2.88
N PHE A 29 -4.19 0.49 3.00
CA PHE A 29 -4.98 -0.32 3.93
C PHE A 29 -4.68 0.03 5.38
N GLY A 30 -3.40 0.18 5.76
CA GLY A 30 -2.99 0.55 7.11
C GLY A 30 -3.59 1.88 7.54
N GLU A 31 -3.45 2.92 6.71
CA GLU A 31 -4.01 4.24 7.01
C GLU A 31 -5.55 4.23 7.08
N SER A 32 -6.20 3.51 6.15
CA SER A 32 -7.66 3.37 6.16
C SER A 32 -8.14 2.72 7.46
N LEU A 33 -7.51 1.61 7.86
CA LEU A 33 -7.85 0.89 9.09
C LEU A 33 -7.52 1.69 10.35
N ALA A 34 -6.40 2.42 10.36
CA ALA A 34 -6.02 3.28 11.48
C ALA A 34 -7.07 4.38 11.72
N ARG A 35 -7.50 5.08 10.65
CA ARG A 35 -8.56 6.10 10.73
C ARG A 35 -9.89 5.50 11.18
N ASP A 36 -10.21 4.32 10.67
CA ASP A 36 -11.44 3.59 10.98
C ASP A 36 -11.48 3.14 12.46
N GLY A 37 -10.33 2.71 12.98
CA GLY A 37 -10.11 2.43 14.39
C GLY A 37 -10.28 3.68 15.24
N ALA A 38 -9.54 4.74 14.95
CA ALA A 38 -9.58 6.00 15.71
C ALA A 38 -11.01 6.54 15.87
N LYS A 39 -11.82 6.53 14.79
CA LYS A 39 -13.23 6.95 14.84
C LYS A 39 -14.12 6.07 15.71
N ARG A 40 -13.86 4.75 15.77
CA ARG A 40 -14.64 3.83 16.62
C ARG A 40 -14.28 3.97 18.10
N TYR A 41 -13.07 4.38 18.40
CA TYR A 41 -12.56 4.52 19.76
C TYR A 41 -12.60 5.97 20.28
N GLU A 42 -13.17 6.91 19.51
CA GLU A 42 -13.34 8.30 19.94
C GLU A 42 -14.24 8.37 21.20
N GLY A 43 -13.67 8.80 22.33
CA GLY A 43 -14.35 8.83 23.64
C GLY A 43 -14.32 7.51 24.41
N SER A 44 -13.51 6.55 23.98
CA SER A 44 -13.29 5.30 24.71
C SER A 44 -12.41 5.51 25.95
N GLU A 45 -12.73 4.85 27.07
CA GLU A 45 -11.87 4.83 28.28
C GLU A 45 -10.68 3.85 28.14
N LEU A 46 -10.38 3.38 26.93
CA LEU A 46 -9.25 2.50 26.67
C LEU A 46 -7.93 3.26 26.86
N LEU A 47 -6.92 2.53 27.33
CA LEU A 47 -5.57 3.06 27.51
C LEU A 47 -5.01 3.47 26.13
N GLU A 48 -4.67 4.75 25.98
CA GLU A 48 -3.89 5.21 24.84
C GLU A 48 -2.51 4.54 24.88
N LEU A 49 -2.17 3.85 23.79
CA LEU A 49 -0.85 3.27 23.61
C LEU A 49 -0.02 4.30 22.87
N ASP A 50 1.13 4.68 23.42
CA ASP A 50 2.10 5.52 22.73
C ASP A 50 2.65 4.79 21.49
N ASP A 51 2.83 5.53 20.40
CA ASP A 51 3.42 5.06 19.13
C ASP A 51 4.96 4.91 19.21
#